data_AF-A0A4Z0QJP2-F1
#
_entry.id   AF-A0A4Z0QJP2-F1
#
_cell.length_a   1.000
_cell.length_b   1.000
_cell.length_c   1.000
_cell.angle_alpha   90.00
_cell.angle_beta   90.00
_cell.angle_gamma   90.00
#
_symmetry.space_group_name_H-M   'P 1'
#
loop_
_entity.id
_entity.type
_entity.pdbx_description
1 polymer ?
#
loop_
_entity_poly.entity_id
_entity_poly.type
_entity_poly.pdbx_seq_one_letter_code
_entity_poly.pdbx_strand_id
1 'polypeptide(L)'
;MSEAKVLISGPIVGDSSEAGDAWPYTTLEDVLSQLEWQRPYDSVRVLINSPGGRLDKGLGIYDKLRTLGPDITVTTEAIGQCSSIATIVFLAGSTRLIHEHTECLIHLPRGGCEGATPAQAQQWADDMLAAQQKMIDISVERTGQAAEVIAARMAEEKNVSPSDMLALGFATLVLKPVTALATLPILAASPASSTDDTPSWAQTLMSKFTAALAAMTLAVAGANKPVTALAPTATDTSSATTALAVESDKGQLTIETGDRTTYEVGDKVTAPDSPSDPVADGDYVLTDGHTITVTAELISAIVPTVEATASAEQDETMGQVLAAITNLANEVKGIKQTVAATTAATNNRLNTIAAATGSTGIVEPDSVITASQQGKNTTIATGQSAADRRAEKQKQTRRL
;
A
#
# COMPACT_ATOMS: atom_id res chain seq x y z
N MET A 1 -9.43 -17.19 -18.54
CA MET A 1 -9.77 -15.77 -18.78
C MET A 1 -8.66 -15.17 -19.62
N SER A 2 -9.00 -14.46 -20.69
CA SER A 2 -8.01 -13.70 -21.46
C SER A 2 -7.83 -12.30 -20.83
N GLU A 3 -6.57 -11.88 -20.67
CA GLU A 3 -6.19 -10.55 -20.17
C GLU A 3 -5.60 -9.74 -21.33
N ALA A 4 -6.20 -8.59 -21.65
CA ALA A 4 -5.61 -7.63 -22.57
C ALA A 4 -4.63 -6.72 -21.82
N LYS A 5 -3.51 -6.37 -22.47
CA LYS A 5 -2.48 -5.50 -21.89
C LYS A 5 -2.44 -4.18 -22.64
N VAL A 6 -2.57 -3.09 -21.93
CA VAL A 6 -2.46 -1.73 -22.46
C VAL A 6 -1.22 -1.09 -21.85
N LEU A 7 -0.37 -0.50 -22.68
CA LEU A 7 0.78 0.28 -22.26
C LEU A 7 0.51 1.76 -22.50
N ILE A 8 0.70 2.55 -21.44
CA ILE A 8 0.74 4.01 -21.48
C ILE A 8 2.14 4.41 -21.06
N SER A 9 2.96 4.85 -22.02
CA SER A 9 4.36 5.19 -21.82
C SER A 9 4.68 6.56 -22.41
N GLY A 10 5.42 7.36 -21.64
CA GLY A 10 5.75 8.74 -22.01
C GLY A 10 4.55 9.68 -21.97
N PRO A 11 4.66 10.88 -22.56
CA PRO A 11 3.61 11.89 -22.47
C PRO A 11 2.32 11.43 -23.19
N ILE A 12 1.18 11.79 -22.61
CA ILE A 12 -0.15 11.60 -23.20
C ILE A 12 -0.43 12.79 -24.11
N VAL A 13 -0.53 12.56 -25.41
CA VAL A 13 -0.60 13.61 -26.44
C VAL A 13 -1.72 13.36 -27.43
N GLY A 14 -2.09 14.39 -28.19
CA GLY A 14 -3.06 14.25 -29.28
C GLY A 14 -2.49 13.57 -30.52
N ASP A 15 -1.24 13.87 -30.85
CA ASP A 15 -0.54 13.28 -31.99
C ASP A 15 0.99 13.40 -31.82
N SER A 16 1.74 12.93 -32.82
CA SER A 16 3.21 12.97 -32.80
C SER A 16 3.80 14.38 -32.83
N SER A 17 3.07 15.38 -33.33
CA SER A 17 3.56 16.77 -33.39
C SER A 17 3.59 17.40 -32.00
N GLU A 18 2.62 17.05 -31.14
CA GLU A 18 2.57 17.48 -29.75
C GLU A 18 3.63 16.78 -28.87
N ALA A 19 4.07 15.58 -29.25
CA ALA A 19 5.14 14.87 -28.54
C ALA A 19 6.51 15.52 -28.75
N GLY A 20 6.74 16.24 -29.86
CA GLY A 20 8.05 16.74 -30.23
C GLY A 20 9.08 15.61 -30.34
N ASP A 21 10.20 15.74 -29.63
CA ASP A 21 11.25 14.72 -29.58
C ASP A 21 11.02 13.64 -28.50
N ALA A 22 9.93 13.73 -27.73
CA ALA A 22 9.64 12.76 -26.68
C ALA A 22 9.21 11.42 -27.29
N TRP A 23 10.01 10.38 -27.07
CA TRP A 23 9.67 9.00 -27.40
C TRP A 23 10.06 8.06 -26.25
N PRO A 24 9.20 7.10 -25.86
CA PRO A 24 7.84 6.85 -26.38
C PRO A 24 6.84 7.96 -25.98
N TYR A 25 5.68 7.99 -26.64
CA TYR A 25 4.50 8.78 -26.25
C TYR A 25 3.24 7.93 -26.42
N THR A 26 2.11 8.36 -25.87
CA THR A 26 0.83 7.64 -25.96
C THR A 26 -0.29 8.55 -26.43
N THR A 27 -1.05 8.11 -27.44
CA THR A 27 -2.30 8.75 -27.87
C THR A 27 -3.53 7.99 -27.36
N LEU A 28 -4.71 8.62 -27.40
CA LEU A 28 -5.97 7.93 -27.11
C LEU A 28 -6.20 6.81 -28.14
N GLU A 29 -5.89 7.07 -29.39
CA GLU A 29 -6.04 6.15 -30.52
C GLU A 29 -5.16 4.91 -30.35
N ASP A 30 -3.96 5.06 -29.78
CA ASP A 30 -3.08 3.92 -29.44
C ASP A 30 -3.73 3.02 -28.39
N VAL A 31 -4.30 3.59 -27.33
CA VAL A 31 -4.98 2.83 -26.27
C VAL A 31 -6.20 2.10 -26.83
N LEU A 32 -7.00 2.77 -27.67
CA LEU A 32 -8.15 2.16 -28.33
C LEU A 32 -7.73 1.00 -29.24
N SER A 33 -6.67 1.18 -30.01
CA SER A 33 -6.15 0.15 -30.92
C SER A 33 -5.60 -1.06 -30.15
N GLN A 34 -4.85 -0.83 -29.07
CA GLN A 34 -4.36 -1.88 -28.18
C GLN A 34 -5.51 -2.70 -27.60
N LEU A 35 -6.59 -2.05 -27.15
CA LEU A 35 -7.77 -2.74 -26.66
C LEU A 35 -8.48 -3.52 -27.77
N GLU A 36 -8.64 -2.95 -28.97
CA GLU A 36 -9.43 -3.60 -30.02
C GLU A 36 -8.75 -4.85 -30.59
N TRP A 37 -7.44 -4.81 -30.83
CA TRP A 37 -6.70 -5.94 -31.41
C TRP A 37 -6.54 -7.15 -30.48
N GLN A 38 -6.81 -6.97 -29.19
CA GLN A 38 -6.71 -8.04 -28.19
C GLN A 38 -8.06 -8.70 -27.87
N ARG A 39 -9.16 -8.29 -28.50
CA ARG A 39 -10.48 -8.91 -28.27
C ARG A 39 -10.51 -10.39 -28.72
N PRO A 40 -11.22 -11.27 -27.99
CA PRO A 40 -11.97 -11.02 -26.75
C PRO A 40 -11.09 -11.12 -25.49
N TYR A 41 -11.42 -10.33 -24.47
CA TYR A 41 -10.80 -10.35 -23.13
C TYR A 41 -11.85 -10.21 -22.03
N ASP A 42 -11.56 -10.84 -20.89
CA ASP A 42 -12.38 -10.77 -19.67
C ASP A 42 -11.76 -9.79 -18.65
N SER A 43 -10.50 -9.39 -18.87
CA SER A 43 -9.77 -8.47 -18.00
C SER A 43 -8.80 -7.60 -18.79
N VAL A 44 -8.48 -6.43 -18.26
CA VAL A 44 -7.51 -5.48 -18.83
C VAL A 44 -6.51 -5.10 -17.78
N ARG A 45 -5.22 -5.22 -18.10
CA ARG A 45 -4.11 -4.67 -17.32
C ARG A 45 -3.51 -3.47 -18.04
N VAL A 46 -3.54 -2.31 -17.39
CA VAL A 46 -3.00 -1.06 -17.90
C VAL A 46 -1.70 -0.75 -17.18
N LEU A 47 -0.58 -0.84 -17.89
CA LEU A 47 0.74 -0.46 -17.39
C LEU A 47 0.97 1.02 -17.69
N ILE A 48 1.24 1.81 -16.65
CA ILE A 48 1.40 3.26 -16.72
C ILE A 48 2.83 3.64 -16.32
N ASN A 49 3.55 4.24 -17.25
CA ASN A 49 4.82 4.92 -17.04
C ASN A 49 4.78 6.27 -17.76
N SER A 50 4.12 7.26 -17.15
CA SER A 50 3.80 8.52 -17.82
C SER A 50 3.96 9.74 -16.92
N PRO A 51 4.58 10.83 -17.43
CA PRO A 51 4.59 12.13 -16.77
C PRO A 51 3.24 12.86 -16.87
N GLY A 52 2.26 12.30 -17.59
CA GLY A 52 1.00 12.94 -17.93
C GLY A 52 1.05 13.65 -19.28
N GLY A 53 0.32 14.77 -19.43
CA GLY A 53 0.18 15.47 -20.71
C GLY A 53 -1.19 16.10 -20.89
N ARG A 54 -1.77 15.94 -22.08
CA ARG A 54 -3.05 16.51 -22.51
C ARG A 54 -4.22 16.05 -21.63
N LEU A 55 -4.87 17.01 -20.98
CA LEU A 55 -6.01 16.75 -20.09
C LEU A 55 -7.15 16.04 -20.81
N ASP A 56 -7.53 16.53 -21.99
CA ASP A 56 -8.63 15.99 -22.78
C ASP A 56 -8.38 14.54 -23.23
N LYS A 57 -7.15 14.23 -23.63
CA LYS A 57 -6.75 12.88 -24.05
C LYS A 57 -6.71 11.92 -22.88
N GLY A 58 -6.16 12.34 -21.74
CA GLY A 58 -6.14 11.50 -20.55
C GLY A 58 -7.54 11.24 -19.97
N LEU A 59 -8.43 12.23 -19.97
CA LEU A 59 -9.84 12.02 -19.61
C LEU A 59 -10.54 11.06 -20.58
N GLY A 60 -10.29 11.16 -21.88
CA GLY A 60 -10.82 10.21 -22.86
C GLY A 60 -10.34 8.77 -22.63
N ILE A 61 -9.08 8.58 -22.23
CA ILE A 61 -8.54 7.26 -21.85
C ILE A 61 -9.24 6.76 -20.58
N TYR A 62 -9.37 7.60 -19.56
CA TYR A 62 -10.07 7.28 -18.32
C TYR A 62 -11.51 6.81 -18.60
N ASP A 63 -12.27 7.59 -19.38
CA ASP A 63 -13.65 7.28 -19.74
C ASP A 63 -13.73 5.96 -20.50
N LYS A 64 -12.82 5.71 -21.44
CA LYS A 64 -12.81 4.46 -22.19
C LYS A 64 -12.61 3.27 -21.27
N LEU A 65 -11.65 3.33 -20.35
CA LEU A 65 -11.37 2.25 -19.40
C LEU A 65 -12.56 2.01 -18.46
N ARG A 66 -13.20 3.07 -17.95
CA ARG A 66 -14.37 2.97 -17.07
C ARG A 66 -15.63 2.46 -17.78
N THR A 67 -15.71 2.60 -19.10
CA THR A 67 -16.88 2.19 -19.92
C THR A 67 -16.74 0.81 -20.57
N LEU A 68 -15.67 0.04 -20.27
CA LEU A 68 -15.51 -1.32 -20.79
C LEU A 68 -16.61 -2.31 -20.35
N GLY A 69 -17.35 -1.97 -19.30
CA GLY A 69 -18.50 -2.74 -18.80
C GLY A 69 -18.21 -3.47 -17.49
N PRO A 70 -19.26 -3.86 -16.74
CA PRO A 70 -19.12 -4.44 -15.41
C PRO A 70 -18.45 -5.83 -15.40
N ASP A 71 -18.51 -6.54 -16.52
CA ASP A 71 -17.95 -7.89 -16.67
C ASP A 71 -16.44 -7.88 -16.94
N ILE A 72 -15.85 -6.73 -17.24
CA ILE A 72 -14.42 -6.59 -17.55
C ILE A 72 -13.71 -5.95 -16.36
N THR A 73 -12.78 -6.69 -15.76
CA THR A 73 -11.96 -6.16 -14.67
C THR A 73 -10.80 -5.34 -15.22
N VAL A 74 -10.70 -4.07 -14.81
CA VAL A 74 -9.56 -3.20 -15.15
C VAL A 74 -8.61 -3.10 -13.95
N THR A 75 -7.37 -3.54 -14.15
CA THR A 75 -6.26 -3.33 -13.21
C THR A 75 -5.31 -2.29 -13.80
N THR A 76 -5.08 -1.21 -13.08
CA THR A 76 -4.04 -0.23 -13.43
C THR A 76 -2.80 -0.50 -12.59
N GLU A 77 -1.62 -0.39 -13.21
CA GLU A 77 -0.34 -0.67 -12.58
C GLU A 77 0.67 0.41 -12.96
N ALA A 78 1.12 1.17 -11.98
CA ALA A 78 2.04 2.28 -12.15
C ALA A 78 3.49 1.82 -11.93
N ILE A 79 4.31 1.94 -12.97
CA ILE A 79 5.71 1.52 -13.04
C ILE A 79 6.59 2.69 -13.48
N GLY A 80 7.59 3.05 -12.68
CA GLY A 80 8.51 4.15 -13.00
C GLY A 80 7.91 5.51 -12.68
N GLN A 81 6.95 5.99 -13.47
CA GLN A 81 6.33 7.30 -13.27
C GLN A 81 4.80 7.27 -13.45
N CYS A 82 4.07 7.94 -12.55
CA CYS A 82 2.64 8.19 -12.69
C CYS A 82 2.32 9.60 -12.18
N SER A 83 2.35 10.57 -13.09
CA SER A 83 2.25 11.99 -12.76
C SER A 83 1.13 12.71 -13.53
N SER A 84 0.60 13.77 -12.94
CA SER A 84 -0.40 14.63 -13.56
C SER A 84 -1.64 13.86 -14.04
N ILE A 85 -2.13 14.07 -15.25
CA ILE A 85 -3.28 13.36 -15.82
C ILE A 85 -3.12 11.83 -15.84
N ALA A 86 -1.89 11.29 -15.78
CA ALA A 86 -1.68 9.85 -15.67
C ALA A 86 -2.22 9.29 -14.33
N THR A 87 -2.24 10.08 -13.25
CA THR A 87 -2.81 9.66 -11.96
C THR A 87 -4.33 9.55 -12.02
N ILE A 88 -4.99 10.40 -12.82
CA ILE A 88 -6.42 10.29 -13.11
C ILE A 88 -6.69 9.03 -13.93
N VAL A 89 -5.92 8.77 -14.98
CA VAL A 89 -6.02 7.51 -15.75
C VAL A 89 -5.80 6.29 -14.85
N PHE A 90 -4.84 6.36 -13.92
CA PHE A 90 -4.58 5.31 -12.94
C PHE A 90 -5.80 5.02 -12.05
N LEU A 91 -6.61 6.03 -11.72
CA LEU A 91 -7.86 5.87 -10.97
C LEU A 91 -8.96 5.10 -11.74
N ALA A 92 -8.79 4.86 -13.04
CA ALA A 92 -9.75 4.10 -13.83
C ALA A 92 -9.87 2.64 -13.37
N GLY A 93 -8.78 2.08 -12.82
CA GLY A 93 -8.70 0.71 -12.34
C GLY A 93 -9.60 0.45 -11.13
N SER A 94 -10.21 -0.74 -11.11
CA SER A 94 -10.83 -1.30 -9.90
C SER A 94 -9.75 -1.74 -8.92
N THR A 95 -8.66 -2.32 -9.43
CA THR A 95 -7.43 -2.61 -8.69
C THR A 95 -6.34 -1.67 -9.20
N ARG A 96 -5.61 -1.01 -8.29
CA ARG A 96 -4.64 0.05 -8.61
C ARG A 96 -3.32 -0.24 -7.92
N LEU A 97 -2.39 -0.81 -8.66
CA LEU A 97 -1.10 -1.30 -8.17
C LEU A 97 -0.03 -0.24 -8.40
N ILE A 98 0.82 0.03 -7.40
CA ILE A 98 1.93 0.97 -7.54
C ILE A 98 3.21 0.32 -7.06
N HIS A 99 4.31 0.42 -7.82
CA HIS A 99 5.61 -0.10 -7.39
C HIS A 99 6.27 0.83 -6.37
N GLU A 100 7.09 0.24 -5.49
CA GLU A 100 7.76 0.94 -4.38
C GLU A 100 8.66 2.11 -4.80
N HIS A 101 9.14 2.11 -6.05
CA HIS A 101 10.02 3.17 -6.60
C HIS A 101 9.32 4.05 -7.64
N THR A 102 7.99 3.94 -7.79
CA THR A 102 7.27 4.75 -8.77
C THR A 102 7.20 6.21 -8.30
N GLU A 103 7.68 7.12 -9.13
CA GLU A 103 7.57 8.56 -8.91
C GLU A 103 6.15 9.03 -9.24
N CYS A 104 5.48 9.64 -8.27
CA CYS A 104 4.14 10.17 -8.45
C CYS A 104 4.09 11.67 -8.17
N LEU A 105 3.25 12.37 -8.93
CA LEU A 105 2.93 13.77 -8.72
C LEU A 105 1.44 13.96 -9.01
N ILE A 106 0.69 14.42 -8.02
CA ILE A 106 -0.68 14.90 -8.22
C ILE A 106 -0.66 16.42 -8.14
N HIS A 107 -1.25 17.07 -9.15
CA HIS A 107 -1.32 18.52 -9.19
C HIS A 107 -2.53 19.01 -9.97
N LEU A 108 -2.90 20.27 -9.76
CA LEU A 108 -3.98 20.94 -10.48
C LEU A 108 -3.63 21.13 -11.96
N PRO A 109 -4.62 21.17 -12.87
CA PRO A 109 -4.36 21.37 -14.28
C PRO A 109 -3.62 22.70 -14.52
N ARG A 110 -2.71 22.69 -15.49
CA ARG A 110 -1.93 23.87 -15.88
C ARG A 110 -2.08 24.12 -17.37
N GLY A 111 -2.00 25.38 -17.77
CA GLY A 111 -1.97 25.81 -19.16
C GLY A 111 -1.88 27.33 -19.27
N GLY A 112 -1.97 27.85 -20.50
CA GLY A 112 -2.05 29.28 -20.76
C GLY A 112 -2.80 29.59 -22.06
N CYS A 113 -3.22 30.83 -22.22
CA CYS A 113 -3.90 31.34 -23.42
C CYS A 113 -3.20 32.60 -23.96
N GLU A 114 -2.08 32.42 -24.66
CA GLU A 114 -1.34 33.54 -25.25
C GLU A 114 -2.07 34.13 -26.48
N GLY A 115 -2.00 35.46 -26.65
CA GLY A 115 -2.63 36.15 -27.78
C GLY A 115 -4.16 36.23 -27.73
N ALA A 116 -4.78 35.79 -26.63
CA ALA A 116 -6.22 35.84 -26.43
C ALA A 116 -6.72 37.26 -26.12
N THR A 117 -7.94 37.59 -26.58
CA THR A 117 -8.65 38.79 -26.11
C THR A 117 -9.06 38.64 -24.63
N PRO A 118 -9.33 39.73 -23.89
CA PRO A 118 -9.75 39.63 -22.49
C PRO A 118 -10.97 38.71 -22.26
N ALA A 119 -11.94 38.73 -23.17
CA ALA A 119 -13.11 37.84 -23.08
C ALA A 119 -12.75 36.36 -23.29
N GLN A 120 -11.83 36.06 -24.22
CA GLN A 120 -11.33 34.70 -24.44
C GLN A 120 -10.46 34.22 -23.27
N ALA A 121 -9.65 35.11 -22.69
CA ALA A 121 -8.85 34.79 -21.52
C ALA A 121 -9.72 34.48 -20.30
N GLN A 122 -10.83 35.21 -20.10
CA GLN A 122 -11.81 34.91 -19.07
C GLN A 122 -12.46 33.54 -19.30
N GLN A 123 -12.92 33.25 -20.53
CA GLN A 123 -13.51 31.95 -20.85
C GLN A 123 -12.51 30.81 -20.62
N TRP A 124 -11.25 31.00 -20.99
CA TRP A 124 -10.19 30.02 -20.77
C TRP A 124 -9.95 29.75 -19.28
N ALA A 125 -9.97 30.79 -18.44
CA ALA A 125 -9.87 30.65 -16.99
C ALA A 125 -11.07 29.88 -16.42
N ASP A 126 -12.29 30.17 -16.89
CA ASP A 126 -13.50 29.47 -16.47
C ASP A 126 -13.45 27.98 -16.88
N ASP A 127 -12.96 27.68 -18.09
CA ASP A 127 -12.76 26.32 -18.59
C ASP A 127 -11.69 25.56 -17.77
N MET A 128 -10.62 26.23 -17.35
CA MET A 128 -9.59 25.65 -16.46
C MET A 128 -10.13 25.37 -15.05
N LEU A 129 -10.95 26.25 -14.49
CA LEU A 129 -11.63 25.99 -13.22
C LEU A 129 -12.57 24.79 -13.32
N ALA A 130 -13.32 24.67 -14.42
CA ALA A 130 -14.17 23.52 -14.68
C ALA A 130 -13.36 22.22 -14.84
N ALA A 131 -12.23 22.28 -15.53
CA ALA A 131 -11.28 21.17 -15.66
C ALA A 131 -10.72 20.73 -14.31
N GLN A 132 -10.30 21.69 -13.47
CA GLN A 132 -9.84 21.44 -12.11
C GLN A 132 -10.92 20.71 -11.30
N GLN A 133 -12.16 21.21 -11.34
CA GLN A 133 -13.26 20.59 -10.60
C GLN A 133 -13.49 19.14 -11.04
N LYS A 134 -13.48 18.85 -12.35
CA LYS A 134 -13.60 17.48 -12.87
C LYS A 134 -12.52 16.54 -12.32
N MET A 135 -11.26 17.00 -12.28
CA MET A 135 -10.16 16.17 -11.75
C MET A 135 -10.33 15.90 -10.24
N ILE A 136 -10.78 16.90 -9.49
CA ILE A 136 -11.09 16.75 -8.06
C ILE A 136 -12.25 15.77 -7.88
N ASP A 137 -13.35 15.94 -8.61
CA ASP A 137 -14.54 15.09 -8.50
C ASP A 137 -14.22 13.62 -8.80
N ILE A 138 -13.44 13.35 -9.86
CA ILE A 138 -12.96 11.99 -10.17
C ILE A 138 -12.10 11.46 -9.03
N SER A 139 -11.17 12.26 -8.52
CA SER A 139 -10.30 11.83 -7.43
C SER A 139 -11.09 11.53 -6.17
N VAL A 140 -12.06 12.36 -5.80
CA VAL A 140 -12.97 12.13 -4.66
C VAL A 140 -13.77 10.84 -4.85
N GLU A 141 -14.40 10.66 -6.02
CA GLU A 141 -15.18 9.45 -6.32
C GLU A 141 -14.35 8.17 -6.17
N ARG A 142 -13.09 8.20 -6.63
CA ARG A 142 -12.26 7.00 -6.76
C ARG A 142 -11.41 6.71 -5.52
N THR A 143 -11.12 7.73 -4.70
CA THR A 143 -10.33 7.61 -3.47
C THR A 143 -11.18 7.56 -2.21
N GLY A 144 -12.38 8.15 -2.23
CA GLY A 144 -13.23 8.34 -1.05
C GLY A 144 -12.76 9.47 -0.12
N GLN A 145 -11.73 10.23 -0.49
CA GLN A 145 -11.24 11.37 0.28
C GLN A 145 -12.16 12.59 0.10
N ALA A 146 -12.15 13.48 1.09
CA ALA A 146 -12.86 14.75 0.99
C ALA A 146 -12.25 15.64 -0.12
N ALA A 147 -13.10 16.42 -0.79
CA ALA A 147 -12.69 17.29 -1.89
C ALA A 147 -11.61 18.30 -1.47
N GLU A 148 -11.70 18.81 -0.25
CA GLU A 148 -10.76 19.77 0.33
C GLU A 148 -9.38 19.15 0.52
N VAL A 149 -9.31 17.88 0.95
CA VAL A 149 -8.05 17.14 1.12
C VAL A 149 -7.38 16.92 -0.23
N ILE A 150 -8.14 16.47 -1.22
CA ILE A 150 -7.63 16.27 -2.59
C ILE A 150 -7.15 17.60 -3.18
N ALA A 151 -7.97 18.65 -3.10
CA ALA A 151 -7.65 19.95 -3.67
C ALA A 151 -6.39 20.56 -3.02
N ALA A 152 -6.29 20.51 -1.69
CA ALA A 152 -5.12 20.97 -0.95
C ALA A 152 -3.87 20.18 -1.37
N ARG A 153 -3.99 18.85 -1.47
CA ARG A 153 -2.86 18.01 -1.84
C ARG A 153 -2.39 18.24 -3.28
N MET A 154 -3.31 18.42 -4.22
CA MET A 154 -2.99 18.77 -5.60
C MET A 154 -2.39 20.18 -5.72
N ALA A 155 -2.79 21.12 -4.86
CA ALA A 155 -2.24 22.48 -4.86
C ALA A 155 -0.80 22.57 -4.32
N GLU A 156 -0.33 21.58 -3.56
CA GLU A 156 1.06 21.55 -3.07
C GLU A 156 2.09 21.34 -4.19
N GLU A 157 1.70 20.69 -5.29
CA GLU A 157 2.55 20.38 -6.44
C GLU A 157 3.87 19.67 -6.07
N LYS A 158 3.81 18.78 -5.07
CA LYS A 158 4.96 17.99 -4.60
C LYS A 158 4.84 16.53 -5.02
N ASN A 159 6.00 15.90 -5.17
CA ASN A 159 6.07 14.45 -5.36
C ASN A 159 5.38 13.74 -4.19
N VAL A 160 4.65 12.69 -4.53
CA VAL A 160 3.90 11.86 -3.60
C VAL A 160 4.54 10.48 -3.59
N SER A 161 4.91 9.99 -2.41
CA SER A 161 5.49 8.66 -2.30
C SER A 161 4.43 7.57 -2.61
N PRO A 162 4.83 6.36 -3.07
CA PRO A 162 3.90 5.25 -3.23
C PRO A 162 3.10 4.90 -1.97
N SER A 163 3.69 5.05 -0.79
CA SER A 163 2.99 4.89 0.50
C SER A 163 1.94 5.97 0.72
N ASP A 164 2.21 7.22 0.37
CA ASP A 164 1.24 8.31 0.48
C ASP A 164 0.12 8.15 -0.55
N MET A 165 0.42 7.67 -1.75
CA MET A 165 -0.59 7.32 -2.75
C MET A 165 -1.57 6.26 -2.23
N LEU A 166 -1.08 5.28 -1.45
CA LEU A 166 -1.93 4.30 -0.77
C LEU A 166 -2.75 4.97 0.35
N ALA A 167 -2.14 5.79 1.20
CA ALA A 167 -2.81 6.48 2.30
C ALA A 167 -3.92 7.43 1.81
N LEU A 168 -3.68 8.11 0.69
CA LEU A 168 -4.65 8.99 0.03
C LEU A 168 -5.72 8.22 -0.75
N GLY A 169 -5.64 6.89 -0.85
CA GLY A 169 -6.60 6.05 -1.57
C GLY A 169 -6.43 6.05 -3.10
N PHE A 170 -5.38 6.69 -3.63
CA PHE A 170 -5.07 6.64 -5.07
C PHE A 170 -4.62 5.23 -5.49
N ALA A 171 -3.81 4.56 -4.69
CA ALA A 171 -3.44 3.16 -4.91
C ALA A 171 -4.23 2.23 -3.99
N THR A 172 -4.46 0.99 -4.43
CA THR A 172 -5.03 -0.08 -3.59
C THR A 172 -3.95 -0.93 -2.95
N LEU A 173 -2.78 -1.07 -3.58
CA LEU A 173 -1.66 -1.87 -3.08
C LEU A 173 -0.32 -1.33 -3.59
N VAL A 174 0.65 -1.27 -2.69
CA VAL A 174 2.06 -1.04 -3.04
C VAL A 174 2.75 -2.39 -3.27
N LEU A 175 3.29 -2.59 -4.47
CA LEU A 175 4.08 -3.75 -4.85
C LEU A 175 5.53 -3.55 -4.43
N LYS A 176 6.01 -4.44 -3.56
CA LYS A 176 7.42 -4.51 -3.16
C LYS A 176 8.21 -5.43 -4.09
N PRO A 177 9.53 -5.24 -4.24
CA PRO A 177 10.39 -6.17 -4.96
C PRO A 177 10.18 -7.59 -4.42
N VAL A 178 9.83 -8.51 -5.32
CA VAL A 178 9.68 -9.92 -4.96
C VAL A 178 11.08 -10.47 -4.67
N THR A 179 11.50 -10.41 -3.41
CA THR A 179 12.59 -11.25 -2.94
C THR A 179 12.03 -12.67 -2.91
N ALA A 180 12.56 -13.58 -3.71
CA ALA A 180 12.10 -14.96 -3.77
C ALA A 180 12.24 -15.62 -2.38
N LEU A 181 11.21 -15.53 -1.55
CA LEU A 181 11.07 -16.34 -0.37
C LEU A 181 10.70 -17.73 -0.86
N ALA A 182 11.67 -18.64 -0.88
CA ALA A 182 11.41 -20.04 -1.10
C ALA A 182 10.47 -20.54 0.01
N THR A 183 9.17 -20.59 -0.27
CA THR A 183 8.21 -21.33 0.54
C THR A 183 8.55 -22.80 0.41
N LEU A 184 9.38 -23.31 1.32
CA LEU A 184 9.49 -24.74 1.54
C LEU A 184 8.14 -25.21 2.08
N PRO A 185 7.46 -26.18 1.44
CA PRO A 185 6.30 -26.79 2.05
C PRO A 185 6.81 -27.55 3.28
N ILE A 186 6.63 -26.98 4.47
CA ILE A 186 6.62 -27.79 5.69
C ILE A 186 5.32 -28.57 5.62
N LEU A 187 5.34 -29.66 4.86
CA LEU A 187 4.34 -30.71 4.99
C LEU A 187 4.43 -31.12 6.46
N ALA A 188 3.37 -30.83 7.22
CA ALA A 188 3.26 -31.23 8.61
C ALA A 188 3.67 -32.69 8.72
N ALA A 189 4.87 -32.93 9.28
CA ALA A 189 5.34 -34.25 9.57
C ALA A 189 4.38 -34.81 10.63
N SER A 190 3.48 -35.69 10.19
CA SER A 190 2.77 -36.58 11.11
C SER A 190 3.83 -37.32 11.93
N PRO A 191 3.68 -37.47 13.25
CA PRO A 191 4.71 -38.09 14.08
C PRO A 191 4.76 -39.59 13.73
N ALA A 192 5.62 -39.95 12.79
CA ALA A 192 5.97 -41.33 12.53
C ALA A 192 6.80 -41.85 13.70
N SER A 193 6.36 -42.99 14.22
CA SER A 193 6.90 -43.71 15.36
C SER A 193 8.41 -43.92 15.29
N SER A 194 9.03 -43.85 16.46
CA SER A 194 10.39 -44.24 16.79
C SER A 194 10.85 -45.52 16.10
N THR A 195 11.76 -45.40 15.14
CA THR A 195 12.83 -46.36 14.88
C THR A 195 14.09 -45.61 14.45
N ASP A 196 15.18 -46.02 15.07
CA ASP A 196 16.48 -45.35 15.18
C ASP A 196 17.33 -45.49 13.91
N ASP A 197 16.87 -44.96 12.78
CA ASP A 197 17.59 -44.98 11.49
C ASP A 197 17.48 -43.62 10.77
N THR A 198 17.95 -42.55 11.42
CA THR A 198 18.16 -41.27 10.71
C THR A 198 19.53 -41.28 10.03
N PRO A 199 19.61 -41.13 8.69
CA PRO A 199 20.89 -41.10 7.98
C PRO A 199 21.81 -40.00 8.52
N SER A 200 23.11 -40.28 8.68
CA SER A 200 24.08 -39.34 9.27
C SER A 200 24.13 -37.99 8.56
N TRP A 201 23.84 -37.95 7.25
CA TRP A 201 23.74 -36.71 6.47
C TRP A 201 22.54 -35.86 6.90
N ALA A 202 21.41 -36.45 7.28
CA ALA A 202 20.22 -35.75 7.76
C ALA A 202 20.43 -35.20 9.18
N GLN A 203 21.12 -35.94 10.06
CA GLN A 203 21.55 -35.43 11.37
C GLN A 203 22.59 -34.31 11.23
N THR A 204 23.49 -34.43 10.25
CA THR A 204 24.49 -33.39 9.94
C THR A 204 23.84 -32.13 9.36
N LEU A 205 22.79 -32.29 8.56
CA LEU A 205 22.07 -31.17 7.96
C LEU A 205 21.15 -30.49 8.98
N MET A 206 20.47 -31.27 9.83
CA MET A 206 19.70 -30.73 10.95
C MET A 206 20.59 -30.08 12.00
N SER A 207 21.76 -30.63 12.34
CA SER A 207 22.70 -29.97 13.27
C SER A 207 23.28 -28.69 12.68
N LYS A 208 23.55 -28.63 11.37
CA LYS A 208 23.91 -27.38 10.68
C LYS A 208 22.77 -26.37 10.63
N PHE A 209 21.53 -26.83 10.48
CA PHE A 209 20.34 -25.98 10.49
C PHE A 209 20.02 -25.48 11.89
N THR A 210 20.16 -26.31 12.93
CA THR A 210 20.04 -25.93 14.34
C THR A 210 21.18 -25.02 14.76
N ALA A 211 22.39 -25.21 14.25
CA ALA A 211 23.50 -24.28 14.46
C ALA A 211 23.28 -22.94 13.74
N ALA A 212 22.71 -22.95 12.53
CA ALA A 212 22.35 -21.73 11.80
C ALA A 212 21.17 -21.00 12.47
N LEU A 213 20.19 -21.73 12.99
CA LEU A 213 19.08 -21.18 13.75
C LEU A 213 19.54 -20.68 15.11
N ALA A 214 20.44 -21.38 15.80
CA ALA A 214 21.07 -20.92 17.03
C ALA A 214 21.97 -19.71 16.78
N ALA A 215 22.68 -19.63 15.66
CA ALA A 215 23.46 -18.47 15.25
C ALA A 215 22.55 -17.27 14.90
N MET A 216 21.40 -17.50 14.26
CA MET A 216 20.39 -16.47 14.04
C MET A 216 19.68 -16.05 15.32
N THR A 217 19.38 -16.99 16.23
CA THR A 217 18.75 -16.71 17.53
C THR A 217 19.73 -15.99 18.46
N LEU A 218 21.02 -16.30 18.36
CA LEU A 218 22.10 -15.59 19.06
C LEU A 218 22.44 -14.25 18.37
N ALA A 219 22.23 -14.11 17.06
CA ALA A 219 22.32 -12.82 16.36
C ALA A 219 21.13 -11.90 16.69
N VAL A 220 19.95 -12.48 16.95
CA VAL A 220 18.75 -11.76 17.41
C VAL A 220 18.82 -11.46 18.91
N ALA A 221 19.39 -12.36 19.73
CA ALA A 221 19.59 -12.14 21.17
C ALA A 221 20.87 -11.35 21.52
N GLY A 222 21.83 -11.28 20.60
CA GLY A 222 23.07 -10.51 20.70
C GLY A 222 23.00 -9.11 20.10
N ALA A 223 21.86 -8.72 19.52
CA ALA A 223 21.60 -7.38 18.98
C ALA A 223 21.32 -6.33 20.09
N ASN A 224 22.01 -6.45 21.23
CA ASN A 224 22.06 -5.46 22.29
C ASN A 224 23.51 -5.27 22.77
N LYS A 225 24.39 -4.84 21.85
CA LYS A 225 25.50 -3.87 22.03
C LYS A 225 26.34 -3.70 20.73
N PRO A 226 26.93 -2.51 20.50
CA PRO A 226 27.28 -2.03 19.16
C PRO A 226 28.66 -2.52 18.68
N VAL A 227 28.77 -2.77 17.37
CA VAL A 227 30.06 -2.99 16.70
C VAL A 227 30.44 -1.72 15.95
N THR A 228 31.59 -1.19 16.36
CA THR A 228 32.52 -0.29 15.66
C THR A 228 32.45 -0.34 14.13
N ALA A 229 32.09 0.79 13.52
CA ALA A 229 32.37 1.09 12.12
C ALA A 229 33.80 1.65 11.99
N LEU A 230 34.60 1.08 11.08
CA LEU A 230 35.79 1.74 10.56
C LEU A 230 35.38 2.86 9.59
N ALA A 231 36.08 3.98 9.69
CA ALA A 231 35.86 5.26 9.02
C ALA A 231 35.91 5.22 7.48
N PRO A 232 35.19 6.13 6.79
CA PRO A 232 35.61 6.65 5.51
C PRO A 232 36.45 7.93 5.69
N THR A 233 37.49 8.00 4.87
CA THR A 233 38.44 9.10 4.72
C THR A 233 37.76 10.41 4.35
N ALA A 234 38.20 11.50 4.99
CA ALA A 234 37.80 12.86 4.71
C ALA A 234 38.16 13.30 3.29
N THR A 235 37.24 14.01 2.65
CA THR A 235 37.54 15.08 1.71
C THR A 235 36.64 16.26 2.03
N ASP A 236 37.29 17.35 2.44
CA ASP A 236 36.72 18.65 2.76
C ASP A 236 35.74 19.16 1.72
N THR A 237 34.57 19.60 2.15
CA THR A 237 33.97 20.83 1.62
C THR A 237 33.08 21.45 2.70
N SER A 238 33.51 22.61 3.19
CA SER A 238 32.81 23.44 4.17
C SER A 238 31.42 23.85 3.67
N SER A 239 30.38 23.51 4.43
CA SER A 239 29.07 24.17 4.37
C SER A 239 28.55 24.30 5.80
N ALA A 240 28.20 25.52 6.20
CA ALA A 240 27.78 25.86 7.55
C ALA A 240 26.58 25.00 7.98
N THR A 241 26.74 24.20 9.03
CA THR A 241 25.64 23.51 9.71
C THR A 241 24.98 24.49 10.65
N THR A 242 23.73 24.85 10.36
CA THR A 242 22.91 25.63 11.29
C THR A 242 22.59 24.74 12.50
N ALA A 243 22.88 25.24 13.70
CA ALA A 243 22.68 24.53 14.95
C ALA A 243 21.62 25.25 15.80
N LEU A 244 20.69 24.50 16.36
CA LEU A 244 19.57 24.98 17.16
C LEU A 244 19.94 24.92 18.65
N ALA A 245 19.99 26.06 19.32
CA ALA A 245 20.18 26.12 20.77
C ALA A 245 18.85 25.87 21.49
N VAL A 246 18.79 24.87 22.36
CA VAL A 246 17.61 24.46 23.13
C VAL A 246 17.93 24.42 24.62
N GLU A 247 17.02 24.89 25.47
CA GLU A 247 17.19 24.90 26.93
C GLU A 247 16.57 23.64 27.55
N SER A 248 17.30 22.99 28.46
CA SER A 248 16.86 21.79 29.18
C SER A 248 16.99 21.95 30.69
N ASP A 249 16.38 21.03 31.44
CA ASP A 249 16.51 20.90 32.89
C ASP A 249 17.95 20.74 33.39
N LYS A 250 18.87 20.27 32.53
CA LYS A 250 20.29 20.06 32.84
C LYS A 250 21.21 21.12 32.23
N GLY A 251 20.65 22.18 31.65
CA GLY A 251 21.38 23.29 31.05
C GLY A 251 21.07 23.46 29.56
N GLN A 252 21.74 24.43 28.94
CA GLN A 252 21.57 24.71 27.51
C GLN A 252 22.28 23.63 26.68
N LEU A 253 21.66 23.23 25.56
CA LEU A 253 22.13 22.22 24.61
C LEU A 253 22.11 22.81 23.20
N THR A 254 23.02 22.35 22.35
CA THR A 254 23.07 22.73 20.94
C THR A 254 22.83 21.50 20.08
N ILE A 255 21.75 21.51 19.30
CA ILE A 255 21.34 20.39 18.43
C ILE A 255 21.67 20.75 16.97
N GLU A 256 22.46 19.91 16.31
CA GLU A 256 22.79 20.09 14.89
C GLU A 256 21.62 19.65 14.00
N THR A 257 20.66 20.54 13.77
CA THR A 257 19.47 20.27 12.95
C THR A 257 19.71 20.48 11.45
N GLY A 258 20.83 21.09 11.07
CA GLY A 258 21.07 21.56 9.70
C GLY A 258 20.12 22.72 9.38
N ASP A 259 19.63 22.83 8.15
CA ASP A 259 18.70 23.92 7.75
C ASP A 259 17.27 23.80 8.33
N ARG A 260 17.03 22.82 9.21
CA ARG A 260 15.72 22.55 9.82
C ARG A 260 15.55 23.35 11.11
N THR A 261 14.33 23.82 11.37
CA THR A 261 13.93 24.55 12.60
C THR A 261 13.42 23.64 13.71
N THR A 262 13.42 22.32 13.52
CA THR A 262 12.95 21.29 14.46
C THR A 262 13.99 20.18 14.60
N TYR A 263 14.06 19.56 15.79
CA TYR A 263 14.97 18.45 16.10
C TYR A 263 14.29 17.09 15.92
N GLU A 264 15.04 16.10 15.45
CA GLU A 264 14.57 14.74 15.19
C GLU A 264 15.49 13.68 15.81
N VAL A 265 15.00 12.43 15.89
CA VAL A 265 15.81 11.29 16.34
C VAL A 265 16.97 11.09 15.37
N GLY A 266 18.19 11.07 15.90
CA GLY A 266 19.43 10.98 15.15
C GLY A 266 20.20 12.30 15.03
N ASP A 267 19.68 13.43 15.51
CA ASP A 267 20.42 14.69 15.51
C ASP A 267 21.50 14.71 16.60
N LYS A 268 22.63 15.36 16.30
CA LYS A 268 23.77 15.44 17.21
C LYS A 268 23.55 16.53 18.27
N VAL A 269 23.77 16.19 19.53
CA VAL A 269 23.62 17.10 20.68
C VAL A 269 24.98 17.41 21.28
N THR A 270 25.30 18.70 21.40
CA THR A 270 26.58 19.21 21.91
C THR A 270 26.38 20.23 23.02
N ALA A 271 27.42 20.43 23.85
CA ALA A 271 27.41 21.45 24.88
C ALA A 271 27.59 22.86 24.26
N PRO A 272 26.97 23.89 24.84
CA PRO A 272 26.92 25.25 24.28
C PRO A 272 28.29 25.93 24.17
N ASP A 273 29.22 25.64 25.09
CA ASP A 273 30.52 26.32 25.19
C ASP A 273 31.69 25.53 24.56
N SER A 274 31.46 24.29 24.15
CA SER A 274 32.47 23.39 23.54
C SER A 274 31.82 22.43 22.53
N PRO A 275 31.76 22.78 21.23
CA PRO A 275 31.17 21.91 20.20
C PRO A 275 31.93 20.59 19.95
N SER A 276 33.05 20.37 20.64
CA SER A 276 33.86 19.15 20.59
C SER A 276 33.76 18.27 21.84
N ASP A 277 33.06 18.72 22.90
CA ASP A 277 32.92 17.96 24.13
C ASP A 277 31.56 17.23 24.19
N PRO A 278 31.55 15.91 24.44
CA PRO A 278 30.33 15.11 24.43
C PRO A 278 29.41 15.47 25.60
N VAL A 279 28.11 15.58 25.31
CA VAL A 279 27.07 15.65 26.33
C VAL A 279 26.87 14.26 26.93
N ALA A 280 26.68 14.18 28.25
CA ALA A 280 26.51 12.90 28.93
C ALA A 280 25.23 12.19 28.47
N ASP A 281 25.30 10.87 28.30
CA ASP A 281 24.13 10.04 27.98
C ASP A 281 23.05 10.17 29.06
N GLY A 282 21.80 10.31 28.64
CA GLY A 282 20.66 10.41 29.55
C GLY A 282 19.46 11.17 28.97
N ASP A 283 18.41 11.25 29.78
CA ASP A 283 17.18 11.99 29.43
C ASP A 283 17.30 13.47 29.76
N TYR A 284 16.89 14.34 28.85
CA TYR A 284 16.89 15.80 28.99
C TYR A 284 15.48 16.31 28.75
N VAL A 285 14.92 17.01 29.73
CA VAL A 285 13.58 17.61 29.61
C VAL A 285 13.74 19.01 29.04
N LEU A 286 13.23 19.20 27.83
CA LEU A 286 13.30 20.47 27.12
C LEU A 286 12.18 21.40 27.58
N THR A 287 12.44 22.70 27.55
CA THR A 287 11.45 23.74 27.92
C THR A 287 10.20 23.76 27.02
N ASP A 288 10.26 23.12 25.84
CA ASP A 288 9.14 23.00 24.91
C ASP A 288 8.17 21.85 25.26
N GLY A 289 8.41 21.16 26.38
CA GLY A 289 7.55 20.10 26.90
C GLY A 289 7.92 18.70 26.39
N HIS A 290 9.03 18.50 25.70
CA HIS A 290 9.50 17.17 25.27
C HIS A 290 10.72 16.69 26.07
N THR A 291 10.75 15.42 26.42
CA THR A 291 11.95 14.74 26.92
C THR A 291 12.67 14.08 25.76
N ILE A 292 13.94 14.45 25.56
CA ILE A 292 14.83 13.79 24.60
C ILE A 292 15.76 12.83 25.34
N THR A 293 15.94 11.62 24.82
CA THR A 293 16.94 10.66 25.34
C THR A 293 18.19 10.74 24.48
N VAL A 294 19.30 11.21 25.03
CA VAL A 294 20.59 11.28 24.32
C VAL A 294 21.41 10.03 24.63
N THR A 295 21.84 9.32 23.59
CA THR A 295 22.76 8.18 23.69
C THR A 295 23.85 8.32 22.64
N ALA A 296 25.11 8.27 23.05
CA ALA A 296 26.27 8.42 22.18
C ALA A 296 26.21 9.70 21.32
N GLU A 297 25.91 10.83 21.96
CA GLU A 297 25.81 12.17 21.35
C GLU A 297 24.64 12.37 20.37
N LEU A 298 23.75 11.38 20.21
CA LEU A 298 22.59 11.44 19.31
C LEU A 298 21.27 11.37 20.08
N ILE A 299 20.25 12.06 19.57
CA ILE A 299 18.88 11.88 20.04
C ILE A 299 18.41 10.47 19.66
N SER A 300 18.12 9.63 20.64
CA SER A 300 17.68 8.25 20.47
C SER A 300 16.17 8.06 20.62
N ALA A 301 15.50 8.98 21.32
CA ALA A 301 14.04 9.03 21.46
C ALA A 301 13.57 10.45 21.82
N ILE A 302 12.35 10.79 21.41
CA ILE A 302 11.65 12.04 21.77
C ILE A 302 10.28 11.65 22.30
N VAL A 303 9.94 12.06 23.52
CA VAL A 303 8.69 11.71 24.19
C VAL A 303 8.08 12.98 24.82
N PRO A 304 6.76 13.23 24.71
CA PRO A 304 6.13 14.35 25.41
C PRO A 304 6.23 14.18 26.94
N THR A 305 6.65 15.22 27.63
CA THR A 305 6.85 15.23 29.09
C THR A 305 5.49 15.30 29.78
N VAL A 306 5.12 14.25 30.53
CA VAL A 306 3.92 14.25 31.37
C VAL A 306 4.34 14.67 32.78
N GLU A 307 4.16 15.93 33.15
CA GLU A 307 4.33 16.37 34.54
C GLU A 307 3.21 15.80 35.42
N ALA A 308 3.61 14.97 36.39
CA ALA A 308 2.71 14.42 37.39
C ALA A 308 2.27 15.52 38.38
N THR A 309 1.08 16.07 38.20
CA THR A 309 0.33 16.72 39.28
C THR A 309 -0.94 15.94 39.57
N ALA A 310 -0.95 15.28 40.73
CA ALA A 310 -2.04 14.44 41.20
C ALA A 310 -3.33 15.25 41.41
N SER A 311 -4.40 14.87 40.70
CA SER A 311 -5.77 15.21 41.09
C SER A 311 -6.64 13.95 40.99
N ALA A 312 -7.33 13.64 42.08
CA ALA A 312 -7.94 12.34 42.38
C ALA A 312 -9.16 11.95 41.52
N GLU A 313 -9.46 12.67 40.42
CA GLU A 313 -10.55 12.36 39.49
C GLU A 313 -10.07 11.67 38.20
N GLN A 314 -8.76 11.66 37.92
CA GLN A 314 -8.19 11.01 36.73
C GLN A 314 -7.86 9.52 36.92
N ASP A 315 -7.75 9.04 38.17
CA ASP A 315 -7.40 7.64 38.46
C ASP A 315 -8.60 6.69 38.23
N GLU A 316 -9.83 7.15 38.48
CA GLU A 316 -11.04 6.40 38.14
C GLU A 316 -11.26 6.33 36.63
N THR A 317 -11.00 7.41 35.90
CA THR A 317 -11.19 7.45 34.44
C THR A 317 -10.13 6.62 33.71
N MET A 318 -8.87 6.66 34.14
CA MET A 318 -7.82 5.79 33.60
C MET A 318 -8.05 4.31 33.96
N GLY A 319 -8.52 4.03 35.19
CA GLY A 319 -8.91 2.68 35.59
C GLY A 319 -10.08 2.12 34.77
N GLN A 320 -11.07 2.95 34.45
CA GLN A 320 -12.19 2.57 33.58
C GLN A 320 -11.74 2.33 32.13
N VAL A 321 -10.83 3.15 31.61
CA VAL A 321 -10.27 2.97 30.26
C VAL A 321 -9.42 1.70 30.18
N LEU A 322 -8.59 1.42 31.19
CA LEU A 322 -7.76 0.21 31.23
C LEU A 322 -8.62 -1.06 31.38
N ALA A 323 -9.69 -0.99 32.17
CA ALA A 323 -10.68 -2.05 32.29
C ALA A 323 -11.44 -2.26 30.97
N ALA A 324 -11.81 -1.19 30.26
CA ALA A 324 -12.46 -1.26 28.96
C ALA A 324 -11.55 -1.88 27.88
N ILE A 325 -10.28 -1.49 27.84
CA ILE A 325 -9.27 -2.07 26.93
C ILE A 325 -9.07 -3.57 27.24
N THR A 326 -9.00 -3.93 28.52
CA THR A 326 -8.84 -5.33 28.94
C THR A 326 -10.08 -6.16 28.59
N ASN A 327 -11.28 -5.63 28.79
CA ASN A 327 -12.53 -6.29 28.41
C ASN A 327 -12.64 -6.45 26.89
N LEU A 328 -12.29 -5.42 26.12
CA LEU A 328 -12.28 -5.49 24.66
C LEU A 328 -11.25 -6.49 24.13
N ALA A 329 -10.07 -6.56 24.74
CA ALA A 329 -9.05 -7.55 24.39
C ALA A 329 -9.55 -8.99 24.66
N ASN A 330 -10.27 -9.20 25.77
CA ASN A 330 -10.88 -10.49 26.09
C ASN A 330 -12.04 -10.85 25.14
N GLU A 331 -12.84 -9.87 24.73
CA GLU A 331 -13.92 -10.06 23.76
C GLU A 331 -13.39 -10.39 22.37
N VAL A 332 -12.36 -9.68 21.89
CA VAL A 332 -11.66 -9.99 20.63
C VAL A 332 -11.04 -11.39 20.68
N LYS A 333 -10.49 -11.80 21.83
CA LYS A 333 -9.99 -13.17 22.04
C LYS A 333 -11.11 -14.20 21.97
N GLY A 334 -12.27 -13.91 22.57
CA GLY A 334 -13.48 -14.75 22.49
C GLY A 334 -13.98 -14.88 21.05
N ILE A 335 -14.10 -13.78 20.32
CA ILE A 335 -14.52 -13.76 18.91
C ILE A 335 -13.56 -14.59 18.06
N LYS A 336 -12.23 -14.44 18.24
CA LYS A 336 -11.24 -15.26 17.52
C LYS A 336 -11.42 -16.76 17.80
N GLN A 337 -11.73 -17.14 19.03
CA GLN A 337 -11.99 -18.53 19.39
C GLN A 337 -13.30 -19.05 18.79
N THR A 338 -14.37 -18.24 18.79
CA THR A 338 -15.64 -18.58 18.16
C THR A 338 -15.48 -18.72 16.64
N VAL A 339 -14.77 -17.80 15.98
CA VAL A 339 -14.47 -17.89 14.54
C VAL A 339 -13.69 -19.16 14.24
N ALA A 340 -12.65 -19.48 15.01
CA ALA A 340 -11.89 -20.72 14.84
C ALA A 340 -12.76 -21.98 15.01
N ALA A 341 -13.66 -21.99 16.01
CA ALA A 341 -14.58 -23.10 16.23
C ALA A 341 -15.63 -23.22 15.09
N THR A 342 -16.16 -22.10 14.59
CA THR A 342 -17.11 -22.07 13.47
C THR A 342 -16.44 -22.50 12.17
N THR A 343 -15.20 -22.10 11.91
CA THR A 343 -14.41 -22.57 10.76
C THR A 343 -14.15 -24.08 10.86
N ALA A 344 -13.78 -24.58 12.03
CA ALA A 344 -13.57 -26.02 12.24
C ALA A 344 -14.86 -26.84 12.06
N ALA A 345 -16.00 -26.34 12.58
CA ALA A 345 -17.30 -26.97 12.40
C ALA A 345 -17.76 -26.95 10.92
N THR A 346 -17.49 -25.86 10.20
CA THR A 346 -17.82 -25.72 8.77
C THR A 346 -16.98 -26.69 7.92
N ASN A 347 -15.69 -26.80 8.21
CA ASN A 347 -14.79 -27.75 7.53
C ASN A 347 -15.18 -29.21 7.82
N ASN A 348 -15.60 -29.54 9.04
CA ASN A 348 -16.11 -30.87 9.36
C ASN A 348 -17.42 -31.20 8.62
N ARG A 349 -18.33 -30.23 8.46
CA ARG A 349 -19.56 -30.38 7.67
C ARG A 349 -19.27 -30.53 6.18
N LEU A 350 -18.33 -29.77 5.64
CA LEU A 350 -17.87 -29.91 4.25
C LEU A 350 -17.24 -31.28 4.00
N ASN A 351 -16.42 -31.77 4.93
CA ASN A 351 -15.82 -33.11 4.84
C ASN A 351 -16.85 -34.25 4.92
N THR A 352 -17.89 -34.11 5.77
CA THR A 352 -18.98 -35.10 5.82
C THR A 352 -19.86 -35.07 4.58
N ILE A 353 -20.10 -33.88 3.99
CA ILE A 353 -20.83 -33.75 2.72
C ILE A 353 -20.01 -34.33 1.55
N ALA A 354 -18.69 -34.08 1.50
CA ALA A 354 -17.80 -34.66 0.49
C ALA A 354 -17.74 -36.19 0.59
N ALA A 355 -17.70 -36.75 1.81
CA ALA A 355 -17.75 -38.19 2.05
C ALA A 355 -19.09 -38.82 1.65
N ALA A 356 -20.21 -38.10 1.83
CA ALA A 356 -21.56 -38.59 1.47
C ALA A 356 -21.89 -38.47 -0.04
N THR A 357 -21.20 -37.59 -0.78
CA THR A 357 -21.50 -37.30 -2.19
C THR A 357 -20.47 -37.83 -3.19
N GLY A 358 -19.35 -38.39 -2.71
CA GLY A 358 -18.29 -38.97 -3.57
C GLY A 358 -17.57 -37.95 -4.46
N SER A 359 -17.74 -36.65 -4.21
CA SER A 359 -17.21 -35.56 -5.02
C SER A 359 -15.98 -34.96 -4.36
N THR A 360 -14.78 -35.31 -4.85
CA THR A 360 -13.55 -34.57 -4.58
C THR A 360 -13.50 -33.34 -5.46
N GLY A 361 -14.05 -32.22 -4.99
CA GLY A 361 -14.03 -30.93 -5.68
C GLY A 361 -13.46 -29.84 -4.79
N ILE A 362 -12.32 -29.29 -5.19
CA ILE A 362 -11.71 -28.08 -4.62
C ILE A 362 -12.64 -26.89 -4.97
N VAL A 363 -13.04 -26.11 -3.96
CA VAL A 363 -13.77 -24.84 -4.14
C VAL A 363 -12.91 -23.74 -3.56
N GLU A 364 -12.54 -22.75 -4.38
CA GLU A 364 -11.82 -21.55 -3.95
C GLU A 364 -12.70 -20.67 -3.04
N PRO A 365 -12.12 -19.99 -2.04
CA PRO A 365 -12.86 -19.34 -0.97
C PRO A 365 -13.32 -17.95 -1.38
N ASP A 366 -14.33 -17.83 -2.25
CA ASP A 366 -15.06 -16.58 -2.46
C ASP A 366 -16.51 -16.85 -2.87
N SER A 367 -17.33 -17.22 -1.90
CA SER A 367 -18.79 -16.98 -1.98
C SER A 367 -19.38 -16.90 -0.58
N VAL A 368 -19.45 -15.67 -0.06
CA VAL A 368 -20.28 -15.36 1.11
C VAL A 368 -21.74 -15.45 0.67
N ILE A 369 -22.42 -16.54 1.02
CA ILE A 369 -23.87 -16.64 0.93
C ILE A 369 -24.45 -15.85 2.11
N THR A 370 -24.92 -14.63 1.86
CA THR A 370 -25.66 -13.84 2.84
C THR A 370 -27.02 -14.48 3.14
N ALA A 371 -27.29 -14.72 4.42
CA ALA A 371 -28.55 -15.26 4.93
C ALA A 371 -29.69 -14.25 4.75
N SER A 372 -30.41 -14.34 3.63
CA SER A 372 -31.75 -13.76 3.49
C SER A 372 -32.51 -14.50 2.39
N GLN A 373 -32.99 -15.71 2.67
CA GLN A 373 -34.25 -16.29 2.14
C GLN A 373 -34.63 -17.53 2.96
N GLN A 374 -35.06 -17.32 4.21
CA GLN A 374 -35.94 -18.30 4.85
C GLN A 374 -37.35 -18.09 4.30
N GLY A 375 -37.85 -19.08 3.56
CA GLY A 375 -39.27 -19.16 3.18
C GLY A 375 -39.52 -19.27 1.69
N LYS A 376 -39.13 -20.40 1.07
CA LYS A 376 -39.89 -21.00 -0.04
C LYS A 376 -39.52 -22.48 -0.16
N ASN A 377 -40.51 -23.31 0.16
CA ASN A 377 -40.48 -24.75 0.05
C ASN A 377 -40.31 -25.10 -1.45
N THR A 378 -39.13 -25.57 -1.86
CA THR A 378 -38.92 -26.03 -3.24
C THR A 378 -38.48 -27.48 -3.21
N THR A 379 -39.35 -28.33 -3.76
CA THR A 379 -39.22 -29.77 -3.94
C THR A 379 -37.85 -30.14 -4.51
N ILE A 380 -37.13 -31.02 -3.81
CA ILE A 380 -35.87 -31.60 -4.28
C ILE A 380 -36.18 -32.54 -5.45
N ALA A 381 -35.88 -32.10 -6.67
CA ALA A 381 -35.87 -32.96 -7.85
C ALA A 381 -34.59 -33.82 -7.80
N THR A 382 -34.78 -35.13 -7.67
CA THR A 382 -33.73 -36.16 -7.76
C THR A 382 -33.01 -36.06 -9.11
N GLY A 383 -31.67 -36.06 -9.05
CA GLY A 383 -30.80 -35.75 -10.19
C GLY A 383 -30.92 -36.70 -11.38
N GLN A 384 -31.06 -36.12 -12.58
CA GLN A 384 -30.80 -36.80 -13.85
C GLN A 384 -29.30 -36.71 -14.19
N SER A 385 -28.77 -37.82 -14.72
CA SER A 385 -27.36 -38.00 -14.99
C SER A 385 -26.89 -37.12 -16.15
N ALA A 386 -25.57 -36.87 -16.23
CA ALA A 386 -24.97 -36.10 -17.32
C ALA A 386 -25.18 -36.71 -18.73
N ALA A 387 -25.53 -38.00 -18.80
CA ALA A 387 -25.88 -38.67 -20.05
C ALA A 387 -27.25 -38.21 -20.60
N ASP A 388 -28.22 -37.98 -19.71
CA ASP A 388 -29.59 -37.58 -20.09
C ASP A 388 -29.61 -36.15 -20.66
N ARG A 389 -28.75 -35.26 -20.16
CA ARG A 389 -28.58 -33.90 -20.68
C ARG A 389 -27.95 -33.83 -22.08
N ARG A 390 -27.15 -34.84 -22.47
CA ARG A 390 -26.58 -34.92 -23.83
C ARG A 390 -27.60 -35.42 -24.86
N ALA A 391 -28.50 -36.31 -24.46
CA ALA A 391 -29.57 -36.80 -25.33
C ALA A 391 -30.62 -35.72 -25.65
N GLU A 392 -30.96 -34.88 -24.66
CA GLU A 392 -31.96 -33.82 -24.85
C GLU A 392 -31.44 -32.69 -25.76
N LYS A 393 -30.15 -32.33 -25.64
CA LYS A 393 -29.52 -31.33 -26.54
C LYS A 393 -29.43 -31.82 -27.99
N GLN A 394 -29.21 -33.11 -28.24
CA GLN A 394 -29.23 -33.70 -29.59
C GLN A 394 -30.65 -33.79 -30.20
N LYS A 395 -31.69 -33.81 -29.36
CA LYS A 395 -33.09 -33.82 -29.82
C LYS A 395 -33.58 -32.43 -30.23
N GLN A 396 -33.11 -31.38 -29.56
CA GLN A 396 -33.43 -29.98 -29.90
C GLN A 396 -32.72 -29.48 -31.17
N THR A 397 -31.53 -29.97 -31.50
CA THR A 397 -30.79 -29.57 -32.73
C THR A 397 -31.33 -30.21 -34.02
N ARG A 398 -32.33 -31.09 -33.95
CA ARG A 398 -32.99 -31.69 -35.12
C ARG A 398 -34.34 -31.07 -35.48
N ARG A 399 -34.73 -29.96 -34.84
CA ARG A 399 -36.02 -29.29 -35.05
C ARG A 399 -35.94 -27.80 -35.39
N LEU A 400 -34.77 -27.32 -35.83
CA LEU A 400 -34.61 -26.03 -36.49
C LEU A 400 -34.00 -26.22 -37.86
#